data_AF-A0A7X8U907-F1
#
_entry.id   AF-A0A7X8U907-F1
#
_cell.length_a   1.000
_cell.length_b   1.000
_cell.length_c   1.000
_cell.angle_alpha   90.00
_cell.angle_beta   90.00
_cell.angle_gamma   90.00
#
_symmetry.space_group_name_H-M   'P 1'
#
loop_
_entity.id
_entity.type
_entity.pdbx_description
1 polymer ?
#
loop_
_entity_poly.entity_id
_entity_poly.type
_entity_poly.pdbx_seq_one_letter_code
_entity_poly.pdbx_strand_id
1 'polypeptide(L)'
;MRDYEMMFIIKPDLSDEAIAEIKEKLHNIIADFGGEFENEVPGWGKKRMAYRIEDYSEGIYVLWNFKGKPETVAELDRVIKISDSLLRHIIIRKDEK
;
A
#
# COMPACT_ATOMS: atom_id res chain seq x y z
N MET A 1 10.71 -11.09 -12.83
CA MET A 1 10.01 -10.46 -11.70
C MET A 1 8.63 -11.08 -11.59
N ARG A 2 8.03 -11.06 -10.40
CA ARG A 2 6.67 -11.59 -10.20
C ARG A 2 5.70 -10.42 -10.12
N ASP A 3 4.49 -10.61 -10.62
CA ASP A 3 3.43 -9.63 -10.50
C ASP A 3 2.84 -9.68 -9.09
N TYR A 4 2.70 -8.52 -8.46
CA TYR A 4 2.12 -8.36 -7.14
C TYR A 4 1.03 -7.30 -7.17
N GLU A 5 0.06 -7.50 -6.29
CA GLU A 5 -0.98 -6.54 -5.97
C GLU A 5 -0.88 -6.21 -4.49
N MET A 6 -0.78 -4.93 -4.17
CA MET A 6 -0.77 -4.44 -2.80
C MET A 6 -1.98 -3.57 -2.57
N MET A 7 -2.77 -3.93 -1.57
CA MET A 7 -3.80 -3.06 -1.02
C MET A 7 -3.36 -2.57 0.36
N PHE A 8 -3.46 -1.28 0.60
CA PHE A 8 -3.22 -0.70 1.91
C PHE A 8 -4.28 0.33 2.26
N ILE A 9 -4.48 0.49 3.56
CA ILE A 9 -5.48 1.38 4.16
C ILE A 9 -4.72 2.42 4.96
N ILE A 10 -4.82 3.68 4.55
CA ILE A 10 -4.23 4.83 5.24
C ILE A 10 -5.24 5.37 6.26
N LYS A 11 -4.73 5.88 7.38
CA LYS A 11 -5.55 6.57 8.38
C LYS A 11 -6.23 7.80 7.76
N PRO A 12 -7.54 8.03 8.05
CA PRO A 12 -8.33 9.07 7.40
C PRO A 12 -8.13 10.48 7.98
N ASP A 13 -7.32 10.62 9.03
CA ASP A 13 -7.03 11.86 9.76
C ASP A 13 -5.72 12.53 9.33
N LEU A 14 -4.96 11.88 8.45
CA LEU A 14 -3.74 12.46 7.87
C LEU A 14 -4.08 13.55 6.84
N SER A 15 -3.20 14.54 6.70
CA SER A 15 -3.32 15.56 5.65
C SER A 15 -3.04 14.96 4.27
N ASP A 16 -3.52 15.62 3.22
CA ASP A 16 -3.27 15.20 1.85
C ASP A 16 -1.76 15.21 1.53
N GLU A 17 -0.98 16.11 2.13
CA GLU A 17 0.48 16.10 1.97
C GLU A 17 1.12 14.86 2.60
N ALA A 18 0.71 14.49 3.82
CA ALA A 18 1.23 13.30 4.49
C ALA A 18 0.86 12.01 3.73
N ILE A 19 -0.34 11.96 3.15
CA ILE A 19 -0.77 10.86 2.29
C ILE A 19 0.11 10.77 1.05
N ALA A 20 0.40 11.90 0.40
CA ALA A 20 1.27 11.95 -0.77
C ALA A 20 2.70 11.52 -0.45
N GLU A 21 3.25 11.95 0.70
CA GLU A 21 4.59 11.57 1.15
C GLU A 21 4.70 10.05 1.41
N ILE A 22 3.69 9.44 2.04
CA ILE A 22 3.65 7.99 2.27
C ILE A 22 3.64 7.24 0.93
N LYS A 23 2.81 7.70 -0.02
CA LYS A 23 2.78 7.11 -1.36
C LYS A 23 4.13 7.26 -2.05
N GLU A 24 4.74 8.43 -2.02
CA GLU A 24 6.06 8.64 -2.64
C GLU A 24 7.12 7.74 -2.01
N LYS A 25 7.13 7.62 -0.68
CA LYS A 25 8.06 6.74 0.05
C LYS A 25 7.91 5.27 -0.36
N LEU A 26 6.69 4.76 -0.43
CA LEU A 26 6.44 3.38 -0.86
C LEU A 26 6.80 3.17 -2.34
N HIS A 27 6.56 4.16 -3.20
CA HIS A 27 6.96 4.12 -4.60
C HIS A 27 8.49 4.06 -4.76
N ASN A 28 9.22 4.86 -3.99
CA ASN A 28 10.68 4.86 -3.99
C ASN A 28 11.25 3.51 -3.54
N ILE A 29 10.66 2.86 -2.52
CA ILE A 29 11.09 1.52 -2.09
C ILE A 29 10.91 0.49 -3.21
N ILE A 30 9.81 0.57 -3.97
CA ILE A 30 9.62 -0.31 -5.15
C ILE A 30 10.76 -0.09 -6.14
N ALA A 31 11.09 1.17 -6.46
CA ALA A 31 12.16 1.51 -7.40
C ALA A 31 13.55 1.10 -6.91
N ASP A 32 13.88 1.37 -5.65
CA ASP A 32 15.20 1.10 -5.03
C ASP A 32 15.53 -0.39 -5.00
N PHE A 33 14.53 -1.24 -4.79
CA PHE A 33 14.68 -2.70 -4.78
C PHE A 33 14.53 -3.33 -6.16
N GLY A 34 14.59 -2.52 -7.23
CA GLY A 34 14.51 -2.97 -8.62
C GLY A 34 13.15 -3.55 -8.99
N GLY A 35 12.09 -3.11 -8.31
CA GLY A 35 10.70 -3.32 -8.67
C GLY A 35 10.25 -2.32 -9.73
N GLU A 36 9.23 -2.70 -10.49
CA GLU A 36 8.60 -1.87 -11.52
C GLU A 36 7.18 -1.58 -11.06
N PHE A 37 6.88 -0.31 -10.78
CA PHE A 37 5.52 0.12 -10.49
C PHE A 37 4.70 0.14 -11.78
N GLU A 38 3.59 -0.59 -11.82
CA GLU A 38 2.74 -0.64 -13.02
C GLU A 38 1.70 0.47 -12.99
N ASN A 39 0.82 0.46 -11.99
CA ASN A 39 -0.24 1.46 -11.87
C ASN A 39 -0.88 1.47 -10.47
N GLU A 40 -1.45 2.63 -10.11
CA GLU A 40 -2.47 2.71 -9.06
C GLU A 40 -3.84 2.42 -9.69
N VAL A 41 -4.64 1.55 -9.07
CA VAL A 41 -5.97 1.20 -9.56
C VAL A 41 -6.97 2.28 -9.11
N PRO A 42 -7.61 3.00 -10.06
CA PRO A 42 -8.55 4.06 -9.72
C PRO A 42 -9.85 3.52 -9.14
N GLY A 43 -10.55 4.34 -8.35
CA GLY A 43 -11.85 3.99 -7.74
C GLY A 43 -11.78 3.55 -6.27
N TRP A 44 -10.57 3.51 -5.70
CA TRP A 44 -10.35 3.40 -4.28
C TRP A 44 -10.06 4.78 -3.68
N GLY A 45 -10.57 5.02 -2.48
CA GLY A 45 -10.57 6.32 -1.82
C GLY A 45 -11.08 6.15 -0.39
N LYS A 46 -11.60 7.22 0.22
CA LYS A 46 -12.16 7.15 1.56
C LYS A 46 -13.42 6.27 1.59
N LYS A 47 -13.38 5.17 2.33
CA LYS A 47 -14.51 4.24 2.50
C LYS A 47 -14.70 3.88 3.97
N ARG A 48 -15.95 3.60 4.34
CA ARG A 48 -16.29 3.06 5.66
C ARG A 48 -15.91 1.58 5.72
N MET A 49 -15.16 1.21 6.75
CA MET A 49 -14.74 -0.17 7.00
C MET A 49 -15.88 -0.97 7.65
N ALA A 50 -15.87 -2.30 7.49
CA ALA A 50 -16.89 -3.18 8.08
C ALA A 50 -16.86 -3.17 9.61
N TYR A 51 -15.70 -2.90 10.20
CA TYR A 51 -15.47 -2.78 11.65
C TYR A 51 -14.37 -1.75 11.91
N ARG A 52 -14.24 -1.31 13.17
CA ARG A 52 -13.21 -0.35 13.56
C ARG A 52 -11.84 -0.99 13.62
N ILE A 53 -10.83 -0.31 13.11
CA ILE A 53 -9.42 -0.67 13.24
C ILE A 53 -8.73 0.53 13.88
N GLU A 54 -8.04 0.31 15.01
CA GLU A 54 -7.42 1.38 15.81
C GLU A 54 -8.38 2.56 16.07
N ASP A 55 -9.63 2.26 16.43
CA ASP A 55 -10.73 3.22 16.64
C ASP A 55 -11.23 4.00 15.41
N TYR A 56 -10.62 3.84 14.24
CA TYR A 56 -11.12 4.42 12.99
C TYR A 56 -12.23 3.55 12.38
N SER A 57 -13.35 4.17 11.98
CA SER A 57 -14.43 3.52 11.22
C SER A 57 -14.32 3.69 9.72
N GLU A 58 -13.43 4.57 9.26
CA GLU A 58 -13.20 4.90 7.87
C GLU A 58 -11.71 4.81 7.57
N GLY A 59 -11.35 4.53 6.32
CA GLY A 59 -9.98 4.47 5.88
C GLY A 59 -9.87 4.82 4.40
N ILE A 60 -8.68 5.28 3.99
CA ILE A 60 -8.41 5.59 2.59
C ILE A 60 -7.78 4.35 1.97
N TYR A 61 -8.51 3.72 1.06
CA TYR A 61 -8.05 2.54 0.36
C TYR A 61 -7.21 2.93 -0.85
N VAL A 62 -6.06 2.29 -0.98
CA VAL A 62 -5.18 2.41 -2.14
C VAL A 62 -4.81 1.01 -2.62
N LEU A 63 -4.84 0.82 -3.93
CA LEU A 63 -4.54 -0.46 -4.58
C LEU A 63 -3.48 -0.23 -5.65
N TRP A 64 -2.34 -0.91 -5.52
CA TRP A 64 -1.20 -0.80 -6.43
C TRP A 64 -0.87 -2.13 -7.07
N ASN A 65 -0.58 -2.07 -8.36
CA ASN A 65 0.04 -3.18 -9.09
C ASN A 65 1.50 -2.85 -9.34
N PHE A 66 2.37 -3.82 -9.09
CA PHE A 66 3.79 -3.67 -9.34
C PHE A 66 4.42 -5.04 -9.61
N LYS A 67 5.53 -5.05 -10.34
CA LYS A 67 6.38 -6.22 -10.50
C LYS A 67 7.57 -6.09 -9.57
N GLY A 68 7.93 -7.18 -8.91
CA GLY A 68 9.03 -7.14 -7.95
C GLY A 68 9.76 -8.45 -7.78
N LYS A 69 10.88 -8.38 -7.07
CA LYS A 69 11.51 -9.56 -6.46
C LYS A 69 10.84 -9.83 -5.10
N PRO A 70 10.96 -11.04 -4.55
CA PRO A 70 10.50 -11.32 -3.18
C PRO A 70 11.11 -10.38 -2.13
N GLU A 71 12.34 -9.92 -2.34
CA GLU A 71 13.04 -8.95 -1.48
C GLU A 71 12.31 -7.60 -1.42
N THR A 72 11.82 -7.10 -2.56
CA THR A 72 11.02 -5.86 -2.65
C THR A 72 9.77 -5.96 -1.76
N VAL A 73 9.09 -7.11 -1.80
CA VAL A 73 7.88 -7.35 -0.99
C VAL A 73 8.21 -7.43 0.50
N ALA A 74 9.31 -8.10 0.86
CA ALA A 74 9.75 -8.20 2.24
C ALA A 74 10.08 -6.83 2.84
N GLU A 75 10.74 -5.97 2.06
CA GLU A 75 11.06 -4.61 2.52
C GLU A 75 9.81 -3.73 2.63
N LEU A 76 8.90 -3.81 1.65
CA LEU A 76 7.61 -3.09 1.73
C LEU A 76 6.81 -3.51 2.96
N ASP A 77 6.69 -4.81 3.24
CA ASP A 77 6.02 -5.31 4.44
C ASP A 77 6.68 -4.79 5.72
N ARG A 78 8.02 -4.75 5.76
CA ARG A 78 8.78 -4.22 6.90
C ARG A 78 8.51 -2.73 7.12
N VAL A 79 8.60 -1.91 6.08
CA VAL A 79 8.41 -0.45 6.18
C VAL A 79 6.96 -0.11 6.53
N ILE A 80 5.99 -0.80 5.94
CA ILE A 80 4.58 -0.58 6.25
C ILE A 80 4.28 -0.90 7.72
N LYS A 81 4.82 -2.00 8.26
CA LYS A 81 4.64 -2.37 9.68
C LYS A 81 5.29 -1.39 10.66
N ILE A 82 6.32 -0.67 10.24
CA ILE A 82 6.98 0.36 11.05
C ILE A 82 6.23 1.70 10.95
N SER A 83 5.41 1.89 9.91
CA SER A 83 4.66 3.11 9.70
C SER A 83 3.36 3.11 10.50
N ASP A 84 3.26 4.03 11.45
CA ASP A 84 2.02 4.23 12.22
C ASP A 84 0.89 4.87 11.40
N SER A 85 1.16 5.27 10.16
CA SER A 85 0.21 5.94 9.28
C SER A 85 -0.74 4.99 8.54
N LEU A 86 -0.45 3.69 8.57
CA LEU A 86 -1.18 2.65 7.84
C LEU A 86 -1.94 1.76 8.82
N LEU A 87 -3.24 1.61 8.60
CA LEU A 87 -4.11 0.77 9.43
C LEU A 87 -3.96 -0.71 9.09
N ARG A 88 -3.81 -1.01 7.81
CA ARG A 88 -3.69 -2.39 7.32
C ARG A 88 -3.11 -2.42 5.93
N HIS A 89 -2.41 -3.50 5.61
CA HIS A 89 -1.99 -3.83 4.26
C HIS A 89 -2.18 -5.31 3.98
N ILE A 90 -2.21 -5.64 2.70
CA ILE A 90 -2.15 -6.98 2.16
C ILE A 90 -1.37 -6.93 0.86
N ILE A 91 -0.42 -7.85 0.70
CA ILE A 91 0.34 -8.02 -0.52
C ILE A 91 0.04 -9.41 -1.05
N ILE A 92 -0.49 -9.49 -2.26
CA ILE A 92 -0.90 -10.71 -2.93
C ILE A 92 0.00 -10.89 -4.13
N ARG A 93 0.58 -12.08 -4.28
CA ARG A 93 1.23 -12.47 -5.53
C ARG A 93 0.14 -12.81 -6.54
N LYS A 94 0.15 -12.14 -7.70
CA LYS A 94 -0.69 -12.51 -8.84
C LYS A 94 -0.03 -13.72 -9.50
N ASP A 95 -0.54 -14.91 -9.22
CA ASP A 95 -0.25 -16.07 -10.07
C ASP A 95 -1.16 -16.05 -11.29
N GLU A 96 -0.63 -16.47 -12.44
CA GLU A 96 -1.42 -16.68 -13.65
C GLU A 96 -2.53 -17.70 -13.35
N LYS A 97 -3.78 -17.31 -13.63
CA LYS A 97 -4.94 -18.20 -13.53
C LYS A 97 -5.00 -19.17 -14.70
#